data_AF-A0A9C7S8U4-F1
#
_entry.id   AF-A0A9C7S8U4-F1
#
_cell.length_a   1.000
_cell.length_b   1.000
_cell.length_c   1.000
_cell.angle_alpha   90.00
_cell.angle_beta   90.00
_cell.angle_gamma   90.00
#
_symmetry.space_group_name_H-M   'P 1'
#
loop_
_entity.id
_entity.type
_entity.pdbx_description
1 polymer ?
#
loop_
_entity_poly.entity_id
_entity_poly.type
_entity_poly.pdbx_seq_one_letter_code
_entity_poly.pdbx_strand_id
1 'polypeptide(L)'
;MEEAKLLARKDFNIQLHTHRHSFSTVDETIAKKEITDNRAVLDRIVDYPTEHFCYPSGVWSKIQWPWLEQINVRSATTCLPGLNDSESLPFGLTRFLDGENVSKIEFKAELFGFRELIRALKKRILR
;
A
#
# COMPACT_ATOMS: atom_id res chain seq x y z
N MET A 1 -9.51 -2.69 19.58
CA MET A 1 -10.59 -2.15 18.74
C MET A 1 -10.96 -0.71 19.11
N GLU A 2 -11.05 -0.36 20.40
CA GLU A 2 -11.43 1.01 20.81
C GLU A 2 -10.46 2.10 20.33
N GLU A 3 -9.15 1.85 20.34
CA GLU A 3 -8.17 2.79 19.77
C GLU A 3 -8.38 3.03 18.27
N ALA A 4 -8.61 1.96 17.51
CA ALA A 4 -8.91 2.07 16.07
C ALA A 4 -10.19 2.87 15.83
N LYS A 5 -11.25 2.66 16.63
CA LYS A 5 -12.47 3.47 16.55
C LYS A 5 -12.23 4.94 16.89
N LEU A 6 -11.39 5.23 17.89
CA LEU A 6 -11.00 6.59 18.24
C LEU A 6 -10.26 7.27 17.10
N LEU A 7 -9.31 6.57 16.46
CA LEU A 7 -8.56 7.09 15.32
C LEU A 7 -9.46 7.36 14.11
N ALA A 8 -10.39 6.45 13.81
CA ALA A 8 -11.36 6.65 12.73
C ALA A 8 -12.21 7.91 12.95
N ARG A 9 -12.61 8.19 14.20
CA ARG A 9 -13.32 9.45 14.57
C ARG A 9 -12.45 10.70 14.52
N LYS A 10 -11.13 10.56 14.36
CA LYS A 10 -10.14 11.64 14.20
C LYS A 10 -9.63 11.74 12.76
N ASP A 11 -10.45 11.34 11.80
CA ASP A 11 -10.18 11.41 10.35
C ASP A 11 -9.02 10.52 9.87
N PHE A 12 -8.58 9.54 10.67
CA PHE A 12 -7.66 8.51 10.17
C PHE A 12 -8.42 7.55 9.26
N ASN A 13 -7.93 7.39 8.05
CA ASN A 13 -8.50 6.45 7.09
C ASN A 13 -7.92 5.04 7.30
N ILE A 14 -8.62 4.23 8.11
CA ILE A 14 -8.26 2.83 8.37
C ILE A 14 -8.63 1.96 7.17
N GLN A 15 -7.67 1.17 6.68
CA GLN A 15 -7.74 0.42 5.42
C GLN A 15 -7.11 -0.98 5.54
N LEU A 16 -7.05 -1.72 4.44
CA LEU A 16 -6.69 -3.15 4.42
C LEU A 16 -5.19 -3.38 4.55
N HIS A 17 -4.83 -4.38 5.36
CA HIS A 17 -3.44 -4.87 5.46
C HIS A 17 -3.36 -6.38 5.71
N THR A 18 -4.30 -7.14 5.13
CA THR A 18 -4.49 -8.59 5.37
C THR A 18 -4.86 -8.91 6.82
N HIS A 19 -5.29 -10.14 7.10
CA HIS A 19 -5.64 -10.54 8.46
C HIS A 19 -4.45 -11.13 9.21
N ARG A 20 -3.61 -11.90 8.50
CA ARG A 20 -2.44 -12.62 9.07
C ARG A 20 -1.10 -12.15 8.53
N HIS A 21 -1.05 -10.91 8.02
CA HIS A 21 0.18 -10.30 7.49
C HIS A 21 0.84 -11.15 6.39
N SER A 22 0.02 -11.72 5.50
CA SER A 22 0.48 -12.48 4.34
C SER A 22 -0.50 -12.33 3.18
N PHE A 23 0.00 -12.35 1.94
CA PHE A 23 -0.83 -12.29 0.75
C PHE A 23 -0.22 -13.21 -0.32
N SER A 24 -0.86 -14.37 -0.55
CA SER A 24 -0.34 -15.40 -1.45
C SER A 24 -0.14 -14.85 -2.86
N THR A 25 0.96 -15.23 -3.52
CA THR A 25 1.24 -14.89 -4.93
C THR A 25 0.91 -16.03 -5.89
N VAL A 26 0.43 -17.16 -5.37
CA VAL A 26 0.20 -18.40 -6.15
C VAL A 26 -1.19 -19.00 -5.95
N ASP A 27 -1.93 -18.55 -4.92
CA ASP A 27 -3.25 -19.07 -4.58
C ASP A 27 -4.21 -17.90 -4.30
N GLU A 28 -5.13 -17.70 -5.24
CA GLU A 28 -6.16 -16.67 -5.19
C GLU A 28 -7.11 -16.85 -4.00
N THR A 29 -7.48 -18.09 -3.68
CA THR A 29 -8.45 -18.37 -2.60
C THR A 29 -7.86 -17.98 -1.25
N ILE A 30 -6.60 -18.35 -1.00
CA ILE A 30 -5.86 -17.94 0.20
C ILE A 30 -5.73 -16.41 0.25
N ALA A 31 -5.33 -15.79 -0.86
CA ALA A 31 -5.18 -14.33 -0.95
C ALA A 31 -6.50 -13.59 -0.64
N LYS A 32 -7.61 -14.00 -1.25
CA LYS A 32 -8.92 -13.40 -1.01
C LYS A 32 -9.40 -13.61 0.42
N LYS A 33 -9.15 -14.78 1.01
CA LYS A 33 -9.50 -15.05 2.41
C LYS A 33 -8.84 -14.06 3.37
N GLU A 34 -7.61 -13.66 3.09
CA GLU A 34 -6.89 -12.64 3.88
C GLU A 34 -7.58 -11.29 3.91
N ILE A 35 -8.16 -10.87 2.79
CA ILE A 35 -8.86 -9.61 2.68
C ILE A 35 -10.27 -9.73 3.28
N THR A 36 -10.99 -10.80 3.01
CA THR A 36 -12.34 -11.02 3.54
C THR A 36 -12.34 -11.09 5.07
N ASP A 37 -11.42 -11.85 5.66
CA ASP A 37 -11.32 -11.94 7.12
C ASP A 37 -10.89 -10.59 7.74
N ASN A 38 -10.02 -9.83 7.05
CA ASN A 38 -9.61 -8.51 7.51
C ASN A 38 -10.80 -7.54 7.50
N ARG A 39 -11.58 -7.49 6.42
CA ARG A 39 -12.81 -6.69 6.32
C ARG A 39 -13.82 -7.03 7.40
N ALA A 40 -14.08 -8.31 7.65
CA ALA A 40 -15.03 -8.73 8.68
C ALA A 40 -14.72 -8.18 10.09
N VAL A 41 -13.44 -7.87 10.38
CA VAL A 41 -13.03 -7.18 11.61
C VAL A 41 -13.16 -5.66 11.47
N LEU A 42 -12.71 -5.09 10.35
CA LEU A 42 -12.74 -3.64 10.11
C LEU A 42 -14.18 -3.08 10.01
N ASP A 43 -15.14 -3.84 9.50
CA ASP A 43 -16.56 -3.47 9.41
C ASP A 43 -17.21 -3.21 10.79
N ARG A 44 -16.54 -3.64 11.87
CA ARG A 44 -16.97 -3.37 13.26
C ARG A 44 -16.29 -2.15 13.87
N ILE A 45 -15.38 -1.52 13.14
CA ILE A 45 -14.53 -0.40 13.55
C ILE A 45 -14.90 0.86 12.77
N VAL A 46 -15.15 0.72 11.47
CA VAL A 46 -15.43 1.82 10.54
C VAL A 46 -16.78 1.61 9.85
N ASP A 47 -17.41 2.70 9.43
CA ASP A 47 -18.74 2.73 8.77
C ASP A 47 -18.65 3.02 7.27
N TYR A 48 -17.45 2.94 6.70
CA TYR A 48 -17.16 3.17 5.29
C TYR A 48 -16.48 1.94 4.65
N PRO A 49 -16.56 1.77 3.33
CA PRO A 49 -15.93 0.63 2.66
C PRO A 49 -14.40 0.73 2.71
N THR A 50 -13.73 -0.37 3.07
CA THR A 50 -12.27 -0.47 3.02
C THR A 50 -11.84 -1.00 1.65
N GLU A 51 -11.37 -0.10 0.79
CA GLU A 51 -11.08 -0.34 -0.63
C GLU A 51 -9.60 -0.14 -0.98
N HIS A 52 -8.77 0.29 -0.02
CA HIS A 52 -7.34 0.52 -0.23
C HIS A 52 -6.53 -0.53 0.51
N PHE A 53 -5.46 -1.02 -0.11
CA PHE A 53 -4.66 -2.13 0.39
C PHE A 53 -3.17 -1.75 0.51
N CYS A 54 -2.49 -2.33 1.49
CA CYS A 54 -1.04 -2.28 1.60
C CYS A 54 -0.49 -3.71 1.62
N TYR A 55 0.42 -4.03 0.69
CA TYR A 55 1.00 -5.37 0.65
C TYR A 55 1.88 -5.64 1.89
N PRO A 56 1.68 -6.74 2.63
CA PRO A 56 2.54 -7.09 3.76
C PRO A 56 3.96 -7.37 3.28
N SER A 57 4.95 -6.83 4.00
CA SER A 57 6.38 -6.97 3.71
C SER A 57 6.83 -6.54 2.30
N GLY A 58 6.00 -5.84 1.54
CA GLY A 58 6.30 -5.50 0.15
C GLY A 58 6.35 -6.70 -0.80
N VAL A 59 5.81 -7.85 -0.41
CA VAL A 59 5.73 -9.05 -1.27
C VAL A 59 4.48 -8.95 -2.13
N TRP A 60 4.68 -8.82 -3.45
CA TRP A 60 3.59 -8.69 -4.40
C TRP A 60 3.96 -9.24 -5.78
N SER A 61 2.94 -9.53 -6.60
CA SER A 61 3.06 -9.91 -8.01
C SER A 61 1.86 -9.40 -8.79
N LYS A 62 2.04 -9.08 -10.08
CA LYS A 62 0.96 -8.62 -10.96
C LYS A 62 -0.19 -9.64 -11.10
N ILE A 63 0.08 -10.93 -10.89
CA ILE A 63 -0.96 -11.98 -10.89
C ILE A 63 -2.04 -11.72 -9.83
N GLN A 64 -1.71 -10.98 -8.77
CA GLN A 64 -2.64 -10.66 -7.70
C GLN A 64 -3.60 -9.52 -8.02
N TRP A 65 -3.31 -8.70 -9.04
CA TRP A 65 -4.10 -7.50 -9.34
C TRP A 65 -5.56 -7.83 -9.72
N PRO A 66 -5.84 -8.81 -10.61
CA PRO A 66 -7.22 -9.21 -10.87
C PRO A 66 -7.94 -9.74 -9.61
N TRP A 67 -7.21 -10.37 -8.68
CA TRP A 67 -7.80 -10.89 -7.45
C TRP A 67 -8.29 -9.77 -6.53
N LEU A 68 -7.53 -8.67 -6.46
CA LEU A 68 -7.86 -7.46 -5.73
C LEU A 68 -9.08 -6.75 -6.33
N GLU A 69 -9.12 -6.62 -7.66
CA GLU A 69 -10.29 -6.06 -8.38
C GLU A 69 -11.56 -6.85 -8.09
N GLN A 70 -11.50 -8.18 -8.19
CA GLN A 70 -12.64 -9.09 -7.97
C GLN A 70 -13.22 -9.01 -6.55
N ILE A 71 -12.47 -8.47 -5.59
CA ILE A 71 -12.92 -8.25 -4.21
C ILE A 71 -13.05 -6.75 -3.89
N ASN A 72 -13.27 -5.90 -4.90
CA ASN A 72 -13.54 -4.47 -4.73
C ASN A 72 -12.42 -3.70 -3.97
N VAL A 73 -11.16 -4.04 -4.22
CA VAL A 73 -10.03 -3.16 -3.87
C VAL A 73 -9.77 -2.22 -5.05
N ARG A 74 -9.54 -0.94 -4.77
CA ARG A 74 -9.34 0.12 -5.77
C ARG A 74 -7.89 0.56 -5.91
N SER A 75 -7.10 0.44 -4.85
CA SER A 75 -5.65 0.69 -4.95
C SER A 75 -4.86 -0.15 -3.96
N ALA A 76 -3.59 -0.39 -4.28
CA ALA A 76 -2.66 -1.09 -3.42
C ALA A 76 -1.27 -0.44 -3.43
N THR A 77 -0.68 -0.27 -2.25
CA THR A 77 0.66 0.30 -2.08
C THR A 77 1.71 -0.78 -1.86
N THR A 78 2.83 -0.67 -2.57
CA THR A 78 4.02 -1.53 -2.47
C THR A 78 5.04 -0.94 -1.49
N CYS A 79 6.23 -1.55 -1.43
CA CYS A 79 7.41 -1.00 -0.74
C CYS A 79 8.45 -0.42 -1.73
N LEU A 80 8.08 -0.26 -3.01
CA LEU A 80 8.97 0.33 -3.99
C LEU A 80 9.00 1.86 -3.81
N PRO A 81 10.19 2.50 -3.75
CA PRO A 81 10.30 3.94 -3.64
C PRO A 81 9.88 4.63 -4.94
N GLY A 82 9.16 5.74 -4.81
CA GLY A 82 8.71 6.55 -5.93
C GLY A 82 7.66 7.57 -5.54
N LEU A 83 7.37 8.49 -6.47
CA LEU A 83 6.18 9.33 -6.41
C LEU A 83 5.09 8.70 -7.28
N ASN A 84 3.83 8.97 -6.92
CA ASN A 84 2.68 8.56 -7.71
C ASN A 84 2.00 9.80 -8.32
N ASP A 85 1.45 9.63 -9.51
CA ASP A 85 0.69 10.59 -10.30
C ASP A 85 -0.60 9.95 -10.86
N SER A 86 -1.30 10.64 -11.77
CA SER A 86 -2.55 10.13 -12.37
C SER A 86 -2.36 8.89 -13.25
N GLU A 87 -1.14 8.65 -13.74
CA GLU A 87 -0.81 7.52 -14.63
C GLU A 87 -0.29 6.31 -13.85
N SER A 88 -0.15 6.44 -12.54
CA SER A 88 0.39 5.39 -11.68
C SER A 88 -0.56 4.20 -11.59
N LEU A 89 0.00 2.99 -11.66
CA LEU A 89 -0.78 1.75 -11.64
C LEU A 89 -1.47 1.60 -10.28
N PRO A 90 -2.82 1.51 -10.21
CA PRO A 90 -3.54 1.57 -8.94
C PRO A 90 -3.13 0.51 -7.93
N PHE A 91 -2.78 -0.71 -8.36
CA PHE A 91 -2.30 -1.79 -7.49
C PHE A 91 -0.78 -1.89 -7.37
N GLY A 92 -0.06 -0.94 -7.94
CA GLY A 92 1.39 -0.86 -7.95
C GLY A 92 1.91 0.45 -7.39
N LEU A 93 1.14 1.11 -6.51
CA LEU A 93 1.52 2.43 -6.00
C LEU A 93 2.85 2.33 -5.23
N THR A 94 3.73 3.26 -5.52
CA THR A 94 5.02 3.39 -4.85
C THR A 94 4.87 4.09 -3.51
N ARG A 95 5.82 3.88 -2.60
CA ARG A 95 5.90 4.58 -1.32
C ARG A 95 7.34 4.78 -0.91
N PHE A 96 7.59 5.90 -0.26
CA PHE A 96 8.82 6.11 0.48
C PHE A 96 8.68 5.49 1.88
N LEU A 97 9.53 4.52 2.21
CA LEU A 97 9.63 3.96 3.56
C LEU A 97 10.58 4.85 4.38
N ASP A 98 10.00 5.69 5.24
CA ASP A 98 10.74 6.48 6.19
C ASP A 98 11.04 5.70 7.48
N GLY A 99 11.98 6.21 8.26
CA GLY A 99 12.44 5.59 9.50
C GLY A 99 13.47 6.47 10.19
N GLU A 100 13.87 6.08 11.41
CA GLU A 100 14.81 6.87 12.23
C GLU A 100 16.20 7.02 11.56
N ASN A 101 16.54 6.12 10.65
CA ASN A 101 17.78 6.15 9.86
C ASN A 101 17.73 7.15 8.69
N VAL A 102 16.58 7.78 8.41
CA VAL A 102 16.41 8.74 7.33
C VAL A 102 16.65 10.15 7.85
N SER A 103 17.62 10.84 7.28
CA SER A 103 17.88 12.24 7.63
C SER A 103 16.75 13.17 7.18
N LYS A 104 16.53 14.28 7.89
CA LYS A 104 15.53 15.30 7.51
C LYS A 104 15.71 15.82 6.07
N ILE A 105 16.96 15.94 5.61
CA ILE A 105 17.25 16.41 4.25
C ILE A 105 16.90 15.34 3.20
N GLU A 106 17.15 14.07 3.50
CA GLU A 106 16.78 12.96 2.64
C GLU A 106 15.26 12.80 2.53
N PHE A 107 14.55 12.87 3.66
CA PHE A 107 13.09 12.86 3.69
C PHE A 107 12.50 13.98 2.79
N LYS A 108 13.02 15.20 2.92
CA LYS A 108 12.60 16.33 2.06
C LYS A 108 12.93 16.08 0.58
N ALA A 109 14.10 15.53 0.29
CA ALA A 109 14.52 15.23 -1.08
C ALA A 109 13.62 14.18 -1.76
N GLU A 110 13.10 13.21 -0.99
CA GLU A 110 12.08 12.26 -1.47
C GLU A 110 10.74 12.98 -1.71
N LEU A 111 10.26 13.75 -0.73
CA LEU A 111 8.96 14.44 -0.80
C LEU A 111 8.88 15.45 -1.97
N PHE A 112 9.97 16.18 -2.24
CA PHE A 112 10.03 17.15 -3.33
C PHE A 112 10.43 16.53 -4.68
N GLY A 113 10.59 15.20 -4.76
CA GLY A 113 10.90 14.51 -6.02
C GLY A 113 12.34 14.69 -6.51
N PHE A 114 13.24 15.29 -5.73
CA PHE A 114 14.65 15.41 -6.11
C PHE A 114 15.32 14.03 -6.25
N ARG A 115 14.94 13.08 -5.39
CA ARG A 115 15.39 11.69 -5.48
C ARG A 115 14.85 10.97 -6.72
N GLU A 116 13.65 11.30 -7.19
CA GLU A 116 13.11 10.78 -8.45
C GLU A 116 13.94 11.24 -9.66
N LEU A 117 14.33 12.51 -9.70
CA LEU A 117 15.20 13.04 -10.74
C LEU A 117 16.55 12.30 -10.79
N ILE A 118 17.17 12.06 -9.63
CA ILE A 118 18.42 11.28 -9.55
C ILE A 118 18.21 9.84 -10.05
N ARG A 119 17.12 9.18 -9.65
CA ARG A 119 16.77 7.83 -10.11
C ARG A 119 16.59 7.79 -11.64
N ALA A 120 15.93 8.78 -12.23
CA ALA A 120 15.75 8.90 -13.66
C ALA A 120 17.08 9.09 -14.41
N LEU A 121 17.97 9.96 -13.92
CA LEU A 121 19.29 10.19 -14.51
C LEU A 121 20.16 8.92 -14.47
N LYS A 122 20.20 8.21 -13.34
CA LYS A 122 20.94 6.94 -13.22
C LYS A 122 20.45 5.88 -14.22
N LYS A 123 19.13 5.75 -14.40
CA LYS A 123 18.55 4.81 -15.39
C LYS A 123 18.93 5.14 -16.83
N ARG A 124 19.19 6.42 -17.16
CA ARG A 124 19.61 6.83 -18.51
C ARG A 124 21.10 6.62 -18.76
N ILE A 125 21.93 6.72 -17.72
CA ILE A 125 23.39 6.53 -17.81
C ILE A 125 23.77 5.04 -17.83
N LEU A 126 23.00 4.20 -17.13
CA LEU A 126 23.21 2.75 -17.05
C LEU A 126 22.52 1.95 -18.18
N ARG A 127 21.97 2.64 -19.18
CA ARG A 127 21.43 2.07 -20.43
C ARG A 127 22.40 2.35 -21.56
#